data_AF-A0A6L7MYW3-F1
#
_entry.id   AF-A0A6L7MYW3-F1
#
_cell.length_a   1.000
_cell.length_b   1.000
_cell.length_c   1.000
_cell.angle_alpha   90.00
_cell.angle_beta   90.00
_cell.angle_gamma   90.00
#
_symmetry.space_group_name_H-M   'P 1'
#
loop_
_entity.id
_entity.type
_entity.pdbx_description
1 polymer ?
#
loop_
_entity_poly.entity_id
_entity_poly.type
_entity_poly.pdbx_seq_one_letter_code
_entity_poly.pdbx_strand_id
1 'polypeptide(L)'
;MLRHACALTLALLCASGLGAEAPAVSLANVYRGDVDLGRYWVSEKLDGVRARWDGVALLSRRGNRFNAPGWFVEGFPTQALDGELWMGRGTFEELSGAVRRKVPDEAQWRRIRFMVFDLPGSPVPFDSRLNEMRRLLATAPAERIRLVEQFRVADEAELMAKLKDVVSAGGEGLMLRDGHSRYRPGPSDDLLKLKTHADAEAVVVGHVPGKGKYAGMLGSLLVKTPDGRRFRIGTGFSDAERRNPPPVGATVAFRHIGVTARGIPRFASFLGVRERAAPEAEPAR
;
A
#
# COMPACT_ATOMS: atom_id res chain seq x y z
N MET A 1 -2.20 -69.40 -43.56
CA MET A 1 -2.95 -68.13 -43.51
C MET A 1 -3.46 -67.93 -42.09
N LEU A 2 -2.90 -66.99 -41.33
CA LEU A 2 -3.54 -66.24 -40.21
C LEU A 2 -2.42 -65.46 -39.49
N ARG A 3 -2.33 -64.16 -39.74
CA ARG A 3 -1.54 -63.23 -38.91
C ARG A 3 -2.53 -62.51 -38.00
N HIS A 4 -2.41 -62.74 -36.69
CA HIS A 4 -3.22 -62.09 -35.67
C HIS A 4 -2.74 -60.65 -35.48
N ALA A 5 -3.65 -59.69 -35.67
CA ALA A 5 -3.43 -58.28 -35.36
C ALA A 5 -3.57 -58.07 -33.84
N CYS A 6 -2.53 -57.56 -33.20
CA CYS A 6 -2.56 -57.13 -31.81
C CYS A 6 -2.77 -55.61 -31.80
N ALA A 7 -3.99 -55.16 -31.49
CA ALA A 7 -4.31 -53.74 -31.36
C ALA A 7 -3.98 -53.28 -29.94
N LEU A 8 -2.89 -52.53 -29.79
CA LEU A 8 -2.50 -51.89 -28.54
C LEU A 8 -3.31 -50.59 -28.36
N THR A 9 -4.34 -50.61 -27.52
CA THR A 9 -5.13 -49.42 -27.20
C THR A 9 -4.37 -48.57 -26.18
N LEU A 10 -3.75 -47.49 -26.64
CA LEU A 10 -3.07 -46.51 -25.79
C LEU A 10 -4.13 -45.63 -25.11
N ALA A 11 -4.45 -45.93 -23.85
CA ALA A 11 -5.29 -45.07 -23.03
C ALA A 11 -4.52 -43.76 -22.72
N LEU A 12 -4.90 -42.67 -23.40
CA LEU A 12 -4.48 -41.32 -23.02
C LEU A 12 -5.11 -41.00 -21.65
N LEU A 13 -4.31 -41.09 -20.58
CA LEU A 13 -4.62 -40.38 -19.34
C LEU A 13 -4.46 -38.88 -19.63
N CYS A 14 -5.58 -38.20 -19.87
CA CYS A 14 -5.64 -36.75 -19.73
C CYS A 14 -5.39 -36.42 -18.26
N ALA A 15 -4.13 -36.13 -17.91
CA ALA A 15 -3.80 -35.48 -16.66
C ALA A 15 -4.35 -34.05 -16.72
N SER A 16 -5.57 -33.88 -16.23
CA SER A 16 -6.13 -32.57 -15.91
C SER A 16 -5.19 -31.92 -14.90
N GLY A 17 -4.31 -31.03 -15.35
CA GLY A 17 -3.56 -30.18 -14.44
C GLY A 17 -4.57 -29.36 -13.65
N LEU A 18 -4.74 -29.68 -12.36
CA LEU A 18 -5.37 -28.75 -11.43
C LEU A 18 -4.49 -27.51 -11.42
N GLY A 19 -4.89 -26.49 -12.18
CA GLY A 19 -4.33 -25.16 -11.99
C GLY A 19 -4.54 -24.78 -10.53
N ALA A 20 -3.46 -24.44 -9.83
CA ALA A 20 -3.55 -24.00 -8.44
C ALA A 20 -4.55 -22.84 -8.37
N GLU A 21 -5.63 -23.02 -7.60
CA GLU A 21 -6.65 -22.00 -7.45
C GLU A 21 -6.01 -20.74 -6.86
N ALA A 22 -6.32 -19.58 -7.44
CA ALA A 22 -5.70 -18.34 -7.01
C ALA A 22 -5.98 -18.08 -5.52
N PRO A 23 -4.98 -17.66 -4.74
CA PRO A 23 -5.17 -17.37 -3.32
C PRO A 23 -6.33 -16.41 -3.08
N ALA A 24 -7.32 -16.84 -2.31
CA ALA A 24 -8.39 -15.97 -1.84
C ALA A 24 -7.79 -14.98 -0.82
N VAL A 25 -7.63 -13.72 -1.24
CA VAL A 25 -6.89 -12.68 -0.49
C VAL A 25 -7.80 -11.58 0.03
N SER A 26 -7.56 -11.12 1.27
CA SER A 26 -8.18 -9.89 1.79
C SER A 26 -7.69 -8.66 1.02
N LEU A 27 -8.61 -7.75 0.66
CA LEU A 27 -8.32 -6.49 -0.04
C LEU A 27 -8.65 -5.30 0.85
N ALA A 28 -7.85 -4.25 0.73
CA ALA A 28 -7.97 -3.07 1.58
C ALA A 28 -8.82 -1.97 0.94
N ASN A 29 -9.81 -1.49 1.70
CA ASN A 29 -10.54 -0.26 1.39
C ASN A 29 -9.70 0.97 1.73
N VAL A 30 -10.10 2.16 1.26
CA VAL A 30 -9.39 3.41 1.54
C VAL A 30 -9.89 3.98 2.86
N TYR A 31 -8.98 4.35 3.76
CA TYR A 31 -9.33 5.10 4.97
C TYR A 31 -9.89 6.49 4.59
N ARG A 32 -11.09 6.80 5.06
CA ARG A 32 -11.79 8.09 4.81
C ARG A 32 -11.96 8.94 6.09
N GLY A 33 -11.44 8.45 7.20
CA GLY A 33 -11.87 8.83 8.55
C GLY A 33 -13.18 8.15 8.92
N ASP A 34 -13.63 8.39 10.15
CA ASP A 34 -14.90 7.89 10.70
C ASP A 34 -14.88 6.39 11.09
N VAL A 35 -13.73 5.90 11.55
CA VAL A 35 -13.60 4.60 12.21
C VAL A 35 -13.05 4.77 13.63
N ASP A 36 -13.42 3.85 14.52
CA ASP A 36 -12.83 3.78 15.86
C ASP A 36 -11.41 3.21 15.78
N LEU A 37 -10.41 4.11 15.79
CA LEU A 37 -8.99 3.75 15.69
C LEU A 37 -8.51 2.85 16.84
N GLY A 38 -9.17 2.87 18.00
CA GLY A 38 -8.84 1.99 19.12
C GLY A 38 -8.98 0.50 18.78
N ARG A 39 -9.82 0.17 17.78
CA ARG A 39 -9.99 -1.20 17.27
C ARG A 39 -8.90 -1.63 16.30
N TYR A 40 -8.19 -0.70 15.66
CA TYR A 40 -7.25 -1.03 14.58
C TYR A 40 -5.80 -1.14 15.05
N TRP A 41 -5.11 -2.16 14.55
CA TRP A 41 -3.66 -2.18 14.49
C TRP A 41 -3.21 -1.43 13.26
N VAL A 42 -2.12 -0.69 13.40
CA VAL A 42 -1.50 0.09 12.32
C VAL A 42 -0.16 -0.53 11.98
N SER A 43 0.16 -0.58 10.69
CA SER A 43 1.47 -0.97 10.20
C SER A 43 1.90 -0.11 9.02
N GLU A 44 3.20 -0.09 8.71
CA GLU A 44 3.66 0.47 7.44
C GLU A 44 3.01 -0.30 6.27
N LYS A 45 2.58 0.44 5.25
CA LYS A 45 2.26 -0.13 3.96
C LYS A 45 3.56 -0.30 3.17
N LEU A 46 3.93 -1.55 2.95
CA LEU A 46 5.10 -1.89 2.14
C LEU A 46 4.76 -1.85 0.64
N ASP A 47 5.65 -1.23 -0.13
CA ASP A 47 5.59 -1.22 -1.59
C ASP A 47 6.42 -2.38 -2.15
N GLY A 48 5.83 -3.58 -2.11
CA GLY A 48 6.51 -4.81 -2.47
C GLY A 48 5.71 -5.66 -3.47
N VAL A 49 5.94 -6.97 -3.44
CA VAL A 49 5.16 -7.92 -4.22
C VAL A 49 4.45 -8.90 -3.29
N ARG A 50 3.13 -8.79 -3.22
CA ARG A 50 2.30 -9.68 -2.41
C ARG A 50 2.55 -11.16 -2.71
N ALA A 51 2.79 -11.92 -1.66
CA ALA A 51 2.99 -13.36 -1.72
C ALA A 51 2.20 -14.07 -0.61
N ARG A 52 1.69 -15.27 -0.93
CA ARG A 52 1.16 -16.22 0.04
C ARG A 52 2.15 -17.36 0.17
N TRP A 53 2.60 -17.64 1.38
CA TRP A 53 3.23 -18.90 1.70
C TRP A 53 2.13 -19.93 1.98
N ASP A 54 2.17 -21.09 1.32
CA ASP A 54 1.18 -22.16 1.50
C ASP A 54 1.65 -23.29 2.42
N GLY A 55 2.81 -23.15 3.06
CA GLY A 55 3.49 -24.20 3.82
C GLY A 55 4.63 -24.87 3.06
N VAL A 56 4.73 -24.66 1.74
CA VAL A 56 5.72 -25.30 0.86
C VAL A 56 6.35 -24.33 -0.13
N ALA A 57 5.56 -23.41 -0.69
CA ALA A 57 5.97 -22.48 -1.72
C ALA A 57 5.37 -21.08 -1.51
N LEU A 58 6.05 -20.08 -2.09
CA LEU A 58 5.52 -18.73 -2.21
C LEU A 58 4.70 -18.62 -3.50
N LEU A 59 3.46 -18.18 -3.39
CA LEU A 59 2.50 -17.99 -4.46
C LEU A 59 2.18 -16.51 -4.62
N SER A 60 2.14 -16.04 -5.85
CA SER A 60 1.64 -14.70 -6.18
C SER A 60 0.14 -14.61 -5.93
N ARG A 61 -0.40 -13.39 -5.99
CA ARG A 61 -1.84 -13.12 -5.93
C ARG A 61 -2.68 -13.92 -6.95
N ARG A 62 -2.10 -14.32 -8.09
CA ARG A 62 -2.79 -15.10 -9.13
C ARG A 62 -2.56 -16.62 -8.99
N GLY A 63 -1.87 -17.08 -7.95
CA GLY A 63 -1.54 -18.50 -7.73
C GLY A 63 -0.24 -18.95 -8.40
N ASN A 64 0.42 -18.09 -9.18
CA ASN A 64 1.71 -18.45 -9.78
C ASN A 64 2.79 -18.61 -8.70
N ARG A 65 3.51 -19.72 -8.73
CA ARG A 65 4.65 -19.97 -7.84
C ARG A 65 5.81 -19.02 -8.16
N PHE A 66 6.39 -18.42 -7.12
CA PHE A 66 7.68 -17.74 -7.22
C PHE A 66 8.81 -18.76 -7.17
N ASN A 67 9.84 -18.55 -7.99
CA ASN A 67 11.05 -19.38 -7.99
C ASN A 67 12.01 -18.95 -6.88
N ALA A 68 11.56 -18.97 -5.62
CA ALA A 68 12.42 -18.67 -4.49
C ALA A 68 13.50 -19.75 -4.34
N PRO A 69 14.78 -19.39 -4.10
CA PRO A 69 15.82 -20.36 -3.77
C PRO A 69 15.44 -21.23 -2.57
N GLY A 70 15.86 -22.50 -2.54
CA GLY A 70 15.52 -23.42 -1.45
C GLY A 70 15.93 -22.88 -0.07
N TRP A 71 17.14 -22.33 0.04
CA TRP A 71 17.65 -21.69 1.26
C TRP A 71 16.77 -20.52 1.73
N PHE A 72 16.02 -19.87 0.83
CA PHE A 72 15.21 -18.71 1.18
C PHE A 72 14.06 -19.11 2.10
N VAL A 73 13.36 -20.19 1.74
CA VAL A 73 12.17 -20.70 2.43
C VAL A 73 12.48 -21.76 3.49
N GLU A 74 13.72 -22.23 3.55
CA GLU A 74 14.17 -23.17 4.58
C GLU A 74 13.93 -22.59 5.98
N GLY A 75 13.34 -23.39 6.88
CA GLY A 75 12.99 -22.97 8.24
C GLY A 75 11.73 -22.11 8.34
N PHE A 76 10.99 -21.89 7.25
CA PHE A 76 9.66 -21.26 7.34
C PHE A 76 8.67 -22.20 8.04
N PRO A 77 7.69 -21.67 8.78
CA PRO A 77 6.65 -22.47 9.43
C PRO A 77 5.76 -23.16 8.37
N THR A 78 5.05 -24.22 8.73
CA THR A 78 4.18 -24.95 7.76
C THR A 78 2.81 -24.31 7.58
N GLN A 79 2.42 -23.37 8.45
CA GLN A 79 1.16 -22.65 8.35
C GLN A 79 1.16 -21.70 7.16
N ALA A 80 0.01 -21.57 6.49
CA ALA A 80 -0.14 -20.61 5.41
C ALA A 80 -0.06 -19.16 5.92
N LEU A 81 0.74 -18.31 5.28
CA LEU A 81 0.99 -16.92 5.67
C LEU A 81 0.73 -15.97 4.50
N ASP A 82 0.05 -14.86 4.76
CA ASP A 82 -0.05 -13.74 3.83
C ASP A 82 1.03 -12.70 4.18
N GLY A 83 1.77 -12.25 3.17
CA GLY A 83 2.81 -11.25 3.34
C GLY A 83 3.19 -10.54 2.05
N GLU A 84 4.25 -9.74 2.16
CA GLU A 84 4.83 -8.97 1.06
C GLU A 84 6.30 -9.39 0.89
N LEU A 85 6.71 -9.79 -0.31
CA LEU A 85 8.13 -9.81 -0.65
C LEU A 85 8.61 -8.36 -0.73
N TRP A 86 9.70 -8.03 -0.06
CA TRP A 86 10.13 -6.65 0.12
C TRP A 86 11.65 -6.52 0.18
N MET A 87 12.21 -5.51 -0.50
CA MET A 87 13.66 -5.28 -0.63
C MET A 87 14.12 -3.94 0.00
N GLY A 88 13.20 -3.19 0.60
CA GLY A 88 13.46 -1.85 1.10
C GLY A 88 12.48 -0.81 0.56
N ARG A 89 12.58 0.41 1.08
CA ARG A 89 11.81 1.55 0.56
C ARG A 89 12.41 2.02 -0.76
N GLY A 90 11.56 2.36 -1.73
CA GLY A 90 12.00 2.84 -3.05
C GLY A 90 12.63 1.78 -3.96
N THR A 91 12.52 0.49 -3.63
CA THR A 91 13.15 -0.61 -4.40
C THR A 91 12.13 -1.48 -5.13
N PHE A 92 10.89 -1.00 -5.35
CA PHE A 92 9.82 -1.80 -5.94
C PHE A 92 10.22 -2.36 -7.30
N GLU A 93 10.70 -1.55 -8.24
CA GLU A 93 11.06 -2.01 -9.60
C GLU A 93 12.14 -3.10 -9.59
N GLU A 94 13.19 -2.92 -8.77
CA GLU A 94 14.26 -3.90 -8.61
C GLU A 94 13.73 -5.24 -8.07
N LEU A 95 12.94 -5.19 -7.00
CA LEU A 95 12.28 -6.36 -6.42
C LEU A 95 11.37 -7.06 -7.44
N SER A 96 10.54 -6.27 -8.13
CA SER A 96 9.55 -6.70 -9.11
C SER A 96 10.24 -7.47 -10.25
N GLY A 97 11.40 -7.00 -10.72
CA GLY A 97 12.26 -7.70 -11.65
C GLY A 97 12.84 -9.00 -11.08
N ALA A 98 13.39 -8.96 -9.86
CA ALA A 98 14.03 -10.12 -9.22
C ALA A 98 13.07 -11.30 -9.02
N VAL A 99 11.87 -11.08 -8.50
CA VAL A 99 10.92 -12.15 -8.17
C VAL A 99 10.23 -12.78 -9.40
N ARG A 100 10.27 -12.10 -10.56
CA ARG A 100 9.69 -12.61 -11.83
C ARG A 100 10.64 -13.48 -12.64
N ARG A 101 11.92 -13.59 -12.25
CA ARG A 101 12.89 -14.41 -12.98
C ARG A 101 12.51 -15.89 -12.93
N LYS A 102 12.68 -16.59 -14.05
CA LYS A 102 12.53 -18.06 -14.12
C LYS A 102 13.62 -18.77 -13.32
N VAL A 103 14.86 -18.28 -13.44
CA VAL A 103 16.00 -18.73 -12.65
C VAL A 103 16.32 -17.63 -11.63
N PRO A 104 16.19 -17.88 -10.31
CA PRO A 104 16.44 -16.86 -9.31
C PRO A 104 17.91 -16.46 -9.27
N ASP A 105 18.17 -15.17 -9.11
CA ASP A 105 19.50 -14.64 -8.79
C ASP A 105 19.69 -14.61 -7.27
N GLU A 106 20.65 -15.37 -6.76
CA GLU A 106 20.80 -15.47 -5.31
C GLU A 106 21.21 -14.17 -4.62
N ALA A 107 22.01 -13.32 -5.28
CA ALA A 107 22.46 -12.06 -4.70
C ALA A 107 21.28 -11.10 -4.53
N GLN A 108 20.35 -11.08 -5.49
CA GLN A 108 19.09 -10.34 -5.37
C GLN A 108 18.22 -10.90 -4.25
N TRP A 109 18.04 -12.22 -4.17
CA TRP A 109 17.21 -12.85 -3.13
C TRP A 109 17.74 -12.67 -1.71
N ARG A 110 19.07 -12.52 -1.52
CA ARG A 110 19.66 -12.18 -0.21
C ARG A 110 19.25 -10.80 0.31
N ARG A 111 18.72 -9.92 -0.56
CA ARG A 111 18.20 -8.60 -0.20
C ARG A 111 16.69 -8.58 0.00
N ILE A 112 16.00 -9.69 -0.30
CA ILE A 112 14.55 -9.81 -0.18
C ILE A 112 14.21 -10.36 1.20
N ARG A 113 13.10 -9.88 1.78
CA ARG A 113 12.45 -10.45 2.95
C ARG A 113 10.99 -10.74 2.64
N PHE A 114 10.45 -11.80 3.22
CA PHE A 114 9.02 -12.06 3.27
C PHE A 114 8.44 -11.42 4.55
N MET A 115 7.74 -10.32 4.36
CA MET A 115 7.17 -9.49 5.42
C MET A 115 5.71 -9.90 5.65
N VAL A 116 5.51 -10.76 6.63
CA VAL A 116 4.23 -11.38 6.99
C VAL A 116 3.31 -10.37 7.67
N PHE A 117 2.04 -10.35 7.30
CA PHE A 117 1.04 -9.48 7.92
C PHE A 117 -0.29 -10.16 8.27
N ASP A 118 -0.56 -11.40 7.82
CA ASP A 118 -1.76 -12.13 8.24
C ASP A 118 -1.58 -13.67 8.15
N LEU A 119 -2.51 -14.40 8.77
CA LEU A 119 -2.53 -15.86 8.89
C LEU A 119 -3.85 -16.39 8.29
N PRO A 120 -3.95 -16.56 6.95
CA PRO A 120 -5.21 -16.82 6.23
C PRO A 120 -5.93 -18.11 6.62
N GLY A 121 -5.20 -19.12 7.12
CA GLY A 121 -5.79 -20.38 7.56
C GLY A 121 -6.41 -20.34 8.97
N SER A 122 -6.21 -19.25 9.72
CA SER A 122 -6.64 -19.17 11.11
C SER A 122 -8.04 -18.53 11.23
N PRO A 123 -9.02 -19.19 11.88
CA PRO A 123 -10.39 -18.70 11.94
C PRO A 123 -10.59 -17.59 12.98
N VAL A 124 -9.63 -17.36 13.88
CA VAL A 124 -9.75 -16.44 15.02
C VAL A 124 -9.62 -14.97 14.61
N PRO A 125 -10.04 -14.01 15.46
CA PRO A 125 -9.83 -12.58 15.22
C PRO A 125 -8.36 -12.18 15.06
N PHE A 126 -8.11 -11.04 14.43
CA PHE A 126 -6.76 -10.58 14.10
C PHE A 126 -5.86 -10.40 15.33
N ASP A 127 -6.38 -9.98 16.48
CA ASP A 127 -5.61 -9.91 17.73
C ASP A 127 -4.97 -11.25 18.10
N SER A 128 -5.75 -12.32 17.97
CA SER A 128 -5.29 -13.69 18.21
C SER A 128 -4.34 -14.16 17.11
N ARG A 129 -4.64 -13.88 15.84
CA ARG A 129 -3.75 -14.21 14.70
C ARG A 129 -2.41 -13.49 14.81
N LEU A 130 -2.38 -12.25 15.27
CA LEU A 130 -1.16 -11.48 15.48
C LEU A 130 -0.27 -12.14 16.54
N ASN A 131 -0.86 -12.60 17.64
CA ASN A 131 -0.12 -13.33 18.66
C ASN A 131 0.35 -14.71 18.18
N GLU A 132 -0.44 -15.39 17.35
CA GLU A 132 -0.03 -16.64 16.68
C GLU A 132 1.18 -16.38 15.75
N MET A 133 1.12 -15.38 14.88
CA MET A 133 2.23 -15.02 14.00
C MET A 133 3.49 -14.63 14.78
N ARG A 134 3.36 -13.88 15.89
CA ARG A 134 4.49 -13.55 16.77
C ARG A 134 5.17 -14.81 17.31
N ARG A 135 4.40 -15.82 17.74
CA ARG A 135 4.94 -17.10 18.22
C ARG A 135 5.57 -17.91 17.10
N LEU A 136 4.89 -18.03 15.96
CA LEU A 136 5.39 -18.78 14.80
C LEU A 136 6.71 -18.23 14.26
N LEU A 137 6.87 -16.91 14.26
CA LEU A 137 8.03 -16.24 13.69
C LEU A 137 9.15 -15.97 14.70
N ALA A 138 8.95 -16.26 15.99
CA ALA A 138 9.98 -16.11 17.02
C ALA A 138 11.18 -17.04 16.79
N THR A 139 10.97 -18.19 16.17
CA THR A 139 12.02 -19.19 15.87
C THR A 139 12.35 -19.26 14.37
N ALA A 140 11.75 -18.39 13.55
CA ALA A 140 11.95 -18.38 12.11
C ALA A 140 13.22 -17.60 11.73
N PRO A 141 13.81 -17.84 10.53
CA PRO A 141 15.01 -17.13 10.07
C PRO A 141 14.70 -15.66 9.80
N ALA A 142 14.93 -14.81 10.82
CA ALA A 142 14.49 -13.42 10.82
C ALA A 142 15.07 -12.62 9.65
N GLU A 143 16.25 -12.95 9.12
CA GLU A 143 16.82 -12.28 7.95
C GLU A 143 16.03 -12.51 6.65
N ARG A 144 15.14 -13.51 6.60
CA ARG A 144 14.36 -13.89 5.41
C ARG A 144 12.86 -13.76 5.59
N ILE A 145 12.35 -13.96 6.80
CA ILE A 145 10.93 -13.84 7.13
C ILE A 145 10.74 -13.03 8.42
N ARG A 146 9.86 -12.03 8.39
CA ARG A 146 9.54 -11.20 9.56
C ARG A 146 8.08 -10.85 9.60
N LEU A 147 7.55 -10.69 10.80
CA LEU A 147 6.27 -10.02 11.00
C LEU A 147 6.44 -8.53 10.72
N VAL A 148 5.53 -7.95 9.93
CA VAL A 148 5.39 -6.50 9.82
C VAL A 148 5.02 -5.94 11.19
N GLU A 149 5.73 -4.92 11.64
CA GLU A 149 5.46 -4.26 12.92
C GLU A 149 4.00 -3.76 12.98
N GLN A 150 3.31 -4.11 14.07
CA GLN A 150 1.95 -3.68 14.36
C GLN A 150 1.96 -2.84 15.63
N PHE A 151 1.42 -1.62 15.55
CA PHE A 151 1.31 -0.68 16.66
C PHE A 151 -0.11 -0.11 16.78
N ARG A 152 -0.39 0.56 17.89
CA ARG A 152 -1.65 1.29 18.13
C ARG A 152 -1.36 2.79 18.06
N VAL A 153 -2.39 3.56 17.75
CA VAL A 153 -2.40 5.02 17.80
C VAL A 153 -3.59 5.48 18.64
N ALA A 154 -3.44 6.55 19.39
CA ALA A 154 -4.48 7.08 20.27
C ALA A 154 -5.60 7.76 19.50
N ASP A 155 -5.24 8.51 18.46
CA ASP A 155 -6.17 9.33 17.70
C ASP A 155 -5.72 9.57 16.24
N GLU A 156 -6.55 10.31 15.50
CA GLU A 156 -6.27 10.64 14.10
C GLU A 156 -5.04 11.55 13.97
N ALA A 157 -4.75 12.41 14.95
CA ALA A 157 -3.57 13.28 14.88
C ALA A 157 -2.28 12.45 14.95
N GLU A 158 -2.21 11.47 15.84
CA GLU A 158 -1.08 10.54 15.92
C GLU A 158 -0.96 9.66 14.67
N LEU A 159 -2.07 9.12 14.15
CA LEU A 159 -2.08 8.34 12.90
C LEU A 159 -1.46 9.14 11.75
N MET A 160 -1.84 10.41 11.64
CA MET A 160 -1.37 11.30 10.58
C MET A 160 0.09 11.71 10.77
N ALA A 161 0.56 11.87 12.02
CA ALA A 161 1.97 12.08 12.32
C ALA A 161 2.81 10.86 11.89
N LYS A 162 2.37 9.64 12.25
CA LYS A 162 3.04 8.39 11.83
C LYS A 162 3.08 8.24 10.31
N LEU A 163 1.99 8.56 9.61
CA LEU A 163 1.97 8.56 8.16
C LEU A 163 3.00 9.52 7.57
N LYS A 164 3.08 10.75 8.11
CA LYS A 164 4.06 11.75 7.68
C LYS A 164 5.49 11.23 7.87
N ASP A 165 5.79 10.65 9.03
CA ASP A 165 7.12 10.12 9.33
C ASP A 165 7.51 9.00 8.35
N VAL A 166 6.61 8.03 8.14
CA VAL A 166 6.81 6.93 7.18
C VAL A 166 7.07 7.47 5.77
N VAL A 167 6.24 8.38 5.29
CA VAL A 167 6.35 8.97 3.93
C VAL A 167 7.63 9.81 3.81
N SER A 168 8.00 10.58 4.84
CA SER A 168 9.22 11.38 4.83
C SER A 168 10.48 10.53 4.72
N ALA A 169 10.42 9.30 5.23
CA ALA A 169 11.51 8.33 5.18
C ALA A 169 11.38 7.37 3.98
N GLY A 170 10.57 7.72 2.96
CA GLY A 170 10.43 7.01 1.69
C GLY A 170 9.41 5.87 1.67
N GLY A 171 8.62 5.71 2.74
CA GLY A 171 7.58 4.68 2.83
C GLY A 171 6.31 5.07 2.07
N GLU A 172 5.48 4.08 1.74
CA GLU A 172 4.33 4.28 0.85
C GLU A 172 3.08 4.80 1.58
N GLY A 173 2.92 4.44 2.84
CA GLY A 173 1.75 4.80 3.64
C GLY A 173 1.58 3.88 4.85
N LEU A 174 0.34 3.77 5.34
CA LEU A 174 -0.04 2.91 6.45
C LEU A 174 -1.15 1.93 6.03
N MET A 175 -1.19 0.79 6.71
CA MET A 175 -2.30 -0.16 6.70
C MET A 175 -2.94 -0.18 8.08
N LEU A 176 -4.26 -0.35 8.14
CA LEU A 176 -5.00 -0.49 9.39
C LEU A 176 -5.79 -1.80 9.34
N ARG A 177 -5.64 -2.67 10.35
CA ARG A 177 -6.37 -3.94 10.47
C ARG A 177 -7.19 -3.97 11.76
N ASP A 178 -8.50 -4.17 11.68
CA ASP A 178 -9.34 -4.30 12.87
C ASP A 178 -8.95 -5.56 13.66
N GLY A 179 -8.57 -5.40 14.92
CA GLY A 179 -8.18 -6.47 15.85
C GLY A 179 -9.26 -7.55 16.03
N HIS A 180 -10.53 -7.18 15.92
CA HIS A 180 -11.67 -8.09 16.10
C HIS A 180 -12.06 -8.81 14.81
N SER A 181 -11.49 -8.42 13.67
CA SER A 181 -11.90 -8.95 12.38
C SER A 181 -11.37 -10.36 12.13
N ARG A 182 -12.23 -11.21 11.56
CA ARG A 182 -11.83 -12.52 11.03
C ARG A 182 -11.16 -12.35 9.66
N TYR A 183 -10.40 -13.37 9.24
CA TYR A 183 -9.91 -13.39 7.88
C TYR A 183 -11.09 -13.53 6.91
N ARG A 184 -11.15 -12.67 5.90
CA ARG A 184 -12.15 -12.75 4.82
C ARG A 184 -11.52 -12.35 3.48
N PRO A 185 -11.75 -13.11 2.41
CA PRO A 185 -11.39 -12.68 1.07
C PRO A 185 -12.17 -11.43 0.62
N GLY A 186 -11.58 -10.65 -0.27
CA GLY A 186 -12.24 -9.49 -0.88
C GLY A 186 -12.12 -8.20 -0.07
N PRO A 187 -12.70 -7.09 -0.57
CA PRO A 187 -12.65 -5.78 0.07
C PRO A 187 -13.51 -5.74 1.34
N SER A 188 -12.99 -5.09 2.37
CA SER A 188 -13.68 -4.86 3.65
C SER A 188 -13.07 -3.66 4.37
N ASP A 189 -13.83 -3.03 5.26
CA ASP A 189 -13.30 -2.01 6.17
C ASP A 189 -12.50 -2.60 7.34
N ASP A 190 -12.53 -3.93 7.50
CA ASP A 190 -11.65 -4.66 8.41
C ASP A 190 -10.16 -4.50 8.09
N LEU A 191 -9.84 -4.09 6.85
CA LEU A 191 -8.50 -3.79 6.37
C LEU A 191 -8.56 -2.50 5.55
N LEU A 192 -7.91 -1.44 6.04
CA LEU A 192 -7.86 -0.14 5.39
C LEU A 192 -6.43 0.19 4.95
N LYS A 193 -6.32 0.92 3.85
CA LYS A 193 -5.08 1.54 3.39
C LYS A 193 -5.19 3.05 3.53
N LEU A 194 -4.16 3.64 4.10
CA LEU A 194 -4.00 5.08 4.27
C LEU A 194 -2.76 5.51 3.50
N LYS A 195 -2.96 6.25 2.40
CA LYS A 195 -1.88 6.75 1.54
C LYS A 195 -2.03 8.25 1.34
N THR A 196 -0.93 8.91 1.02
CA THR A 196 -0.99 10.24 0.41
C THR A 196 -1.46 10.11 -1.04
N HIS A 197 -2.47 10.88 -1.43
CA HIS A 197 -2.83 11.07 -2.83
C HIS A 197 -1.97 12.19 -3.40
N ALA A 198 -1.18 11.86 -4.42
CA ALA A 198 -0.36 12.84 -5.12
C ALA A 198 -1.22 13.78 -5.96
N ASP A 199 -0.83 15.05 -5.90
CA ASP A 199 -1.02 16.09 -6.91
C ASP A 199 -2.43 16.21 -7.48
N ALA A 200 -3.31 16.84 -6.70
CA ALA A 200 -4.52 17.46 -7.21
C ALA A 200 -4.30 18.97 -7.39
N GLU A 201 -5.08 19.57 -8.28
CA GLU A 201 -5.01 21.00 -8.56
C GLU A 201 -6.26 21.72 -8.07
N ALA A 202 -6.07 22.94 -7.58
CA ALA A 202 -7.16 23.83 -7.22
C ALA A 202 -6.77 25.29 -7.53
N VAL A 203 -7.78 26.10 -7.81
CA VAL A 203 -7.59 27.54 -8.06
C VAL A 203 -7.69 28.28 -6.74
N VAL A 204 -6.76 29.18 -6.47
CA VAL A 204 -6.82 30.08 -5.30
C VAL A 204 -7.99 31.04 -5.48
N VAL A 205 -8.93 31.03 -4.53
CA VAL A 205 -10.11 31.92 -4.53
C VAL A 205 -10.10 32.91 -3.36
N GLY A 206 -9.10 32.83 -2.48
CA GLY A 206 -8.90 33.80 -1.41
C GLY A 206 -7.72 33.45 -0.50
N HIS A 207 -7.33 34.43 0.32
CA HIS A 207 -6.32 34.28 1.36
C HIS A 207 -6.97 34.42 2.73
N VAL A 208 -6.53 33.60 3.68
CA VAL A 208 -6.95 33.69 5.07
C VAL A 208 -5.74 34.14 5.91
N PRO A 209 -5.84 35.27 6.64
CA PRO A 209 -4.75 35.78 7.46
C PRO A 209 -4.27 34.77 8.50
N GLY A 210 -2.96 34.72 8.72
CA GLY A 210 -2.35 33.90 9.76
C GLY A 210 -2.54 34.50 11.16
N LYS A 211 -2.35 33.65 12.16
CA LYS A 211 -2.37 34.01 13.59
C LYS A 211 -1.06 33.59 14.25
N GLY A 212 -0.76 34.13 15.43
CA GLY A 212 0.46 33.79 16.18
C GLY A 212 1.72 34.08 15.37
N LYS A 213 2.61 33.08 15.20
CA LYS A 213 3.85 33.22 14.42
C LYS A 213 3.64 33.63 12.94
N TYR A 214 2.43 33.49 12.42
CA TYR A 214 2.07 33.89 11.06
C TYR A 214 1.19 35.14 11.01
N ALA A 215 1.12 35.93 12.09
CA ALA A 215 0.44 37.22 12.07
C ALA A 215 1.07 38.15 11.00
N GLY A 216 0.23 38.83 10.21
CA GLY A 216 0.68 39.65 9.07
C GLY A 216 1.12 38.86 7.83
N MET A 217 1.04 37.52 7.86
CA MET A 217 1.40 36.63 6.76
C MET A 217 0.22 35.73 6.40
N LEU A 218 0.36 34.95 5.31
CA LEU A 218 -0.63 33.94 4.93
C LEU A 218 -0.76 32.87 6.03
N GLY A 219 -1.99 32.67 6.51
CA GLY A 219 -2.36 31.52 7.33
C GLY A 219 -2.68 30.31 6.46
N SER A 220 -3.65 30.48 5.54
CA SER A 220 -4.06 29.44 4.60
C SER A 220 -4.62 30.02 3.31
N LEU A 221 -4.48 29.31 2.19
CA LEU A 221 -5.23 29.58 0.97
C LEU A 221 -6.66 29.03 1.10
N LEU A 222 -7.66 29.79 0.65
CA LEU A 222 -8.97 29.24 0.29
C LEU A 222 -8.90 28.87 -1.20
N VAL A 223 -9.16 27.61 -1.52
CA VAL A 223 -9.05 27.10 -2.90
C VAL A 223 -10.37 26.51 -3.37
N LYS A 224 -10.54 26.41 -4.70
CA LYS A 224 -11.67 25.77 -5.38
C LYS A 224 -11.15 24.73 -6.37
N THR A 225 -11.57 23.47 -6.25
CA THR A 225 -11.25 22.42 -7.23
C THR A 225 -12.07 22.58 -8.50
N PRO A 226 -11.68 21.92 -9.62
CA PRO A 226 -12.42 21.98 -10.88
C PRO A 226 -13.90 21.60 -10.75
N ASP A 227 -14.23 20.67 -9.87
CA ASP A 227 -15.60 20.22 -9.59
C ASP A 227 -16.35 21.10 -8.57
N GLY A 228 -15.78 22.24 -8.20
CA GLY A 228 -16.48 23.30 -7.46
C GLY A 228 -16.36 23.26 -5.94
N ARG A 229 -15.76 22.21 -5.36
CA ARG A 229 -15.56 22.10 -3.90
C ARG A 229 -14.58 23.18 -3.42
N ARG A 230 -14.88 23.78 -2.26
CA ARG A 230 -14.03 24.79 -1.62
C ARG A 230 -13.52 24.30 -0.27
N PHE A 231 -12.23 24.51 0.00
CA PHE A 231 -11.60 24.16 1.27
C PHE A 231 -10.32 24.99 1.48
N ARG A 232 -9.72 24.88 2.68
CA ARG A 232 -8.51 25.60 3.05
C ARG A 232 -7.27 24.72 2.96
N ILE A 233 -6.17 25.27 2.46
CA ILE A 233 -4.83 24.67 2.51
C ILE A 233 -3.97 25.55 3.40
N GLY A 234 -3.60 25.06 4.59
CA GLY A 234 -2.87 25.82 5.61
C GLY A 234 -1.42 25.38 5.83
N THR A 235 -0.98 24.32 5.15
CA THR A 235 0.34 23.70 5.36
C THR A 235 1.05 23.50 4.01
N GLY A 236 2.35 23.20 4.04
CA GLY A 236 3.18 23.03 2.83
C GLY A 236 3.83 24.31 2.31
N PHE A 237 3.57 25.46 2.94
CA PHE A 237 4.22 26.73 2.60
C PHE A 237 5.51 26.93 3.41
N SER A 238 6.57 27.33 2.72
CA SER A 238 7.72 28.01 3.31
C SER A 238 7.35 29.37 3.87
N ASP A 239 8.19 29.94 4.73
CA ASP A 239 7.95 31.29 5.26
C ASP A 239 8.02 32.36 4.17
N ALA A 240 8.79 32.12 3.10
CA ALA A 240 8.84 32.99 1.93
C ALA A 240 7.50 33.00 1.18
N GLU A 241 6.91 31.83 0.94
CA GLU A 241 5.59 31.71 0.32
C GLU A 241 4.47 32.24 1.23
N ARG A 242 4.66 32.22 2.55
CA ARG A 242 3.69 32.86 3.45
C ARG A 242 3.76 34.38 3.40
N ARG A 243 4.94 34.96 3.16
CA ARG A 243 5.12 36.41 2.96
C ARG A 243 4.62 36.84 1.58
N ASN A 244 4.84 36.00 0.56
CA ASN A 244 4.42 36.24 -0.80
C ASN A 244 3.53 35.08 -1.32
N PRO A 245 2.24 35.05 -0.91
CA PRO A 245 1.37 33.92 -1.20
C PRO A 245 0.97 33.85 -2.69
N PRO A 246 0.69 32.64 -3.22
CA PRO A 246 0.13 32.49 -4.56
C PRO A 246 -1.11 33.38 -4.76
N PRO A 247 -1.17 34.20 -5.84
CA PRO A 247 -2.24 35.16 -6.01
C PRO A 247 -3.60 34.47 -6.24
N VAL A 248 -4.69 35.18 -5.93
CA VAL A 248 -6.04 34.75 -6.32
C VAL A 248 -6.09 34.54 -7.83
N GLY A 249 -6.65 33.42 -8.27
CA GLY A 249 -6.67 32.99 -9.68
C GLY A 249 -5.53 32.04 -10.07
N ALA A 250 -4.47 31.92 -9.26
CA ALA A 250 -3.41 30.95 -9.52
C ALA A 250 -3.91 29.51 -9.35
N THR A 251 -3.46 28.62 -10.24
CA THR A 251 -3.61 27.17 -10.05
C THR A 251 -2.47 26.68 -9.16
N VAL A 252 -2.81 25.98 -8.09
CA VAL A 252 -1.83 25.40 -7.18
C VAL A 252 -1.97 23.88 -7.15
N ALA A 253 -0.83 23.20 -7.14
CA ALA A 253 -0.79 21.78 -6.85
C ALA A 253 -0.78 21.56 -5.34
N PHE A 254 -1.51 20.55 -4.91
CA PHE A 254 -1.55 20.13 -3.52
C PHE A 254 -1.60 18.61 -3.40
N ARG A 255 -1.06 18.10 -2.30
CA ARG A 255 -1.18 16.71 -1.87
C ARG A 255 -2.24 16.64 -0.78
N HIS A 256 -2.95 15.52 -0.68
CA HIS A 256 -3.92 15.31 0.38
C HIS A 256 -3.97 13.83 0.80
N ILE A 257 -4.64 13.54 1.90
CA ILE A 257 -4.74 12.18 2.46
C ILE A 257 -6.22 11.86 2.65
N GLY A 258 -6.76 11.00 1.79
CA GLY A 258 -8.19 10.71 1.74
C GLY A 258 -9.07 11.94 1.42
N VAL A 259 -10.37 11.72 1.48
CA VAL A 259 -11.41 12.75 1.32
C VAL A 259 -12.51 12.51 2.35
N THR A 260 -13.19 13.56 2.78
CA THR A 260 -14.42 13.45 3.59
C THR A 260 -15.54 12.74 2.82
N ALA A 261 -16.63 12.37 3.48
CA ALA A 261 -17.83 11.82 2.83
C ALA A 261 -18.39 12.73 1.71
N ARG A 262 -18.17 14.05 1.79
CA ARG A 262 -18.55 15.03 0.75
C ARG A 262 -17.46 15.24 -0.31
N GLY A 263 -16.45 14.40 -0.32
CA GLY A 263 -15.33 14.45 -1.25
C GLY A 263 -14.31 15.56 -0.97
N ILE A 264 -14.40 16.32 0.13
CA ILE A 264 -13.42 17.38 0.42
C ILE A 264 -12.08 16.76 0.81
N PRO A 265 -10.95 17.11 0.18
CA PRO A 265 -9.61 16.65 0.56
C PRO A 265 -9.31 16.88 2.06
N ARG A 266 -8.88 15.84 2.77
CA ARG A 266 -8.40 15.96 4.15
C ARG A 266 -6.88 16.16 4.16
N PHE A 267 -6.39 16.91 5.15
CA PHE A 267 -4.95 17.13 5.37
C PHE A 267 -4.23 17.65 4.12
N ALA A 268 -4.85 18.55 3.39
CA ALA A 268 -4.28 19.12 2.19
C ALA A 268 -3.05 20.00 2.50
N SER A 269 -1.96 19.77 1.77
CA SER A 269 -0.71 20.51 1.86
C SER A 269 -0.30 21.03 0.49
N PHE A 270 0.06 22.32 0.44
CA PHE A 270 0.56 22.97 -0.76
C PHE A 270 1.86 22.32 -1.26
N LEU A 271 2.00 22.18 -2.58
CA LEU A 271 3.21 21.66 -3.23
C LEU A 271 3.91 22.72 -4.08
N GLY A 272 3.14 23.62 -4.70
CA GLY A 272 3.67 24.62 -5.61
C GLY A 272 2.59 25.28 -6.46
N VAL A 273 2.94 26.40 -7.07
CA VAL A 273 2.14 27.02 -8.14
C VAL A 273 2.38 26.22 -9.43
N ARG A 274 1.31 25.95 -10.18
CA ARG A 274 1.43 25.40 -11.54
C ARG A 274 1.46 26.57 -12.51
N GLU A 275 2.53 26.66 -13.29
CA GLU A 275 2.55 27.55 -14.44
C GLU A 275 1.52 27.04 -15.45
N ARG A 276 0.62 27.92 -15.90
CA ARG A 276 -0.18 27.61 -17.08
C ARG A 276 0.80 27.42 -18.24
N ALA A 277 0.75 26.27 -18.91
CA ALA A 277 1.30 26.19 -20.26
C ALA A 277 0.68 27.34 -21.06
N ALA A 278 1.51 28.16 -21.69
CA ALA A 278 1.04 29.18 -22.61
C ALA A 278 0.14 28.49 -23.65
N PRO A 279 -1.02 29.06 -24.00
CA PRO A 279 -1.77 28.53 -25.13
C PRO A 279 -0.84 28.52 -26.34
N GLU A 280 -0.69 27.37 -27.00
CA GLU A 280 -0.03 27.29 -28.30
C GLU A 280 -0.66 28.36 -29.19
N ALA A 281 0.16 29.28 -29.69
CA ALA A 281 -0.29 30.29 -30.62
C ALA A 281 -0.93 29.58 -31.80
N GLU A 282 -2.22 29.87 -32.02
CA GLU A 282 -2.94 29.42 -33.21
C GLU A 282 -2.10 29.84 -34.44
N PRO A 283 -1.74 28.91 -35.35
CA PRO A 283 -1.01 29.28 -36.54
C PRO A 283 -1.86 30.28 -37.34
N ALA A 284 -1.28 31.45 -37.60
CA ALA A 284 -1.91 32.47 -38.42
C ALA A 284 -2.33 31.87 -39.76
N ARG A 285 -3.60 32.12 -40.12
CA ARG A 285 -4.21 31.71 -41.39
C ARG A 285 -3.52 32.34 -42.59
#